data_AF-A0A3N0YC90-F1
#
_entry.id   AF-A0A3N0YC90-F1
#
_cell.length_a   1.000
_cell.length_b   1.000
_cell.length_c   1.000
_cell.angle_alpha   90.00
_cell.angle_beta   90.00
_cell.angle_gamma   90.00
#
_symmetry.space_group_name_H-M   'P 1'
#
loop_
_entity.id
_entity.type
_entity.pdbx_description
1 polymer ?
#
loop_
_entity_poly.entity_id
_entity_poly.type
_entity_poly.pdbx_seq_one_letter_code
_entity_poly.pdbx_strand_id
1 'polypeptide(L)'
;MLLSWACVLTLSLSFIGQHVTFALQDVTRDLFASENHGTVAAFGDFNSDKQTDIFIIRKRSELLIFLADLKAPYFKPKVHLTKEVFPSDFSITSVVPGDYDGDSQMDVLLTGHSKGPSQTIAFIFWGHNQTLDQSERVELNRTFDDQPLVMDFNGDMIPDIFGSAGGSSEVCYLRNREQKYEKALGSDVKMRIPHSNAFIDLNKDFTAVSIAEDAMLKPICRGTAQSAA
;
A
#
# COMPACT_ATOMS: atom_id res chain seq x y z
N MET A 1 -68.65 -21.23 -12.56
CA MET A 1 -67.76 -20.92 -11.42
C MET A 1 -66.28 -21.21 -11.65
N LEU A 2 -65.83 -21.62 -12.85
CA LEU A 2 -64.41 -21.94 -13.12
C LEU A 2 -63.58 -20.78 -13.72
N LEU A 3 -64.22 -19.71 -14.19
CA LEU A 3 -63.50 -18.55 -14.78
C LEU A 3 -62.92 -17.58 -13.73
N SER A 4 -63.39 -17.64 -12.47
CA SER A 4 -62.97 -16.69 -11.43
C SER A 4 -61.62 -17.02 -10.80
N TRP A 5 -61.15 -18.27 -10.90
CA TRP A 5 -59.88 -18.70 -10.29
C TRP A 5 -58.68 -18.46 -11.20
N ALA A 6 -58.89 -18.44 -12.52
CA ALA A 6 -57.83 -18.17 -13.49
C ALA A 6 -57.29 -16.73 -13.37
N CYS A 7 -58.17 -15.74 -13.19
CA CYS A 7 -57.76 -14.34 -13.02
C CYS A 7 -57.00 -14.07 -11.71
N VAL A 8 -57.29 -14.83 -10.64
CA VAL A 8 -56.60 -14.67 -9.34
C VAL A 8 -55.19 -15.28 -9.40
N LEU A 9 -55.01 -16.40 -10.11
CA LEU A 9 -53.69 -17.02 -10.31
C LEU A 9 -52.78 -16.21 -11.23
N THR A 10 -53.33 -15.53 -12.24
CA THR A 10 -52.52 -14.67 -13.11
C THR A 10 -52.06 -13.38 -12.41
N LEU A 11 -52.80 -12.88 -11.41
CA LEU A 11 -52.40 -11.70 -10.64
C LEU A 11 -51.35 -12.00 -9.57
N SER A 12 -51.26 -13.26 -9.08
CA SER A 12 -50.24 -13.66 -8.10
C SER A 12 -48.90 -14.00 -8.76
N LEU A 13 -48.89 -14.36 -10.05
CA LEU A 13 -47.66 -14.65 -10.81
C LEU A 13 -46.92 -13.37 -11.28
N SER A 14 -47.57 -12.20 -11.29
CA SER A 14 -46.91 -10.94 -11.68
C SER A 14 -46.09 -10.27 -10.56
N PHE A 15 -46.12 -10.79 -9.33
CA PHE A 15 -45.37 -10.25 -8.20
C PHE A 15 -44.04 -10.99 -7.92
N ILE A 16 -43.71 -12.02 -8.69
CA ILE A 16 -42.40 -12.70 -8.60
C ILE A 16 -41.45 -12.07 -9.63
N GLY A 17 -41.37 -10.73 -9.62
CA GLY A 17 -40.20 -10.05 -10.15
C GLY A 17 -39.08 -10.33 -9.16
N GLN A 18 -38.20 -11.28 -9.47
CA GLN A 18 -36.94 -11.43 -8.74
C GLN A 18 -36.13 -10.15 -8.97
N HIS A 19 -36.28 -9.18 -8.08
CA HIS A 19 -35.35 -8.08 -7.96
C HIS A 19 -34.01 -8.70 -7.54
N VAL A 20 -33.12 -8.92 -8.51
CA VAL A 20 -31.72 -9.24 -8.23
C VAL A 20 -31.09 -7.96 -7.71
N THR A 21 -31.17 -7.76 -6.40
CA THR A 21 -30.40 -6.73 -5.71
C THR A 21 -28.95 -7.21 -5.65
N PHE A 22 -28.08 -6.61 -6.45
CA PHE A 22 -26.63 -6.74 -6.27
C PHE A 22 -26.26 -5.97 -5.00
N ALA A 23 -26.23 -6.68 -3.87
CA ALA A 23 -25.67 -6.15 -2.64
C ALA A 23 -24.15 -6.32 -2.65
N LEU A 24 -23.42 -5.34 -2.11
CA LEU A 24 -22.00 -5.52 -1.80
C LEU A 24 -21.88 -6.66 -0.79
N GLN A 25 -21.13 -7.70 -1.15
CA GLN A 25 -20.85 -8.82 -0.26
C GLN A 25 -19.60 -8.50 0.58
N ASP A 26 -19.74 -8.59 1.91
CA ASP A 26 -18.59 -8.53 2.79
C ASP A 26 -17.82 -9.86 2.72
N VAL A 27 -16.65 -9.82 2.09
CA VAL A 27 -15.73 -10.96 1.94
C VAL A 27 -14.57 -10.89 2.93
N THR A 28 -14.57 -9.93 3.86
CA THR A 28 -13.42 -9.63 4.73
C THR A 28 -12.97 -10.84 5.55
N ARG A 29 -13.92 -11.62 6.08
CA ARG A 29 -13.62 -12.83 6.86
C ARG A 29 -13.06 -13.97 6.01
N ASP A 30 -13.52 -14.10 4.77
CA ASP A 30 -13.04 -15.13 3.85
C ASP A 30 -11.62 -14.82 3.38
N LEU A 31 -11.31 -13.52 3.21
CA LEU A 31 -9.99 -13.05 2.84
C LEU A 31 -8.98 -13.15 4.00
N PHE A 32 -9.32 -12.62 5.17
CA PHE A 32 -8.34 -12.37 6.25
C PHE A 32 -8.60 -13.15 7.57
N ALA A 33 -9.69 -13.92 7.66
CA ALA A 33 -10.14 -14.59 8.90
C ALA A 33 -10.19 -13.62 10.11
N SER A 34 -9.47 -13.94 11.18
CA SER A 34 -9.37 -13.10 12.39
C SER A 34 -8.37 -11.94 12.26
N GLU A 35 -7.53 -11.95 11.23
CA GLU A 35 -6.44 -10.98 11.01
C GLU A 35 -6.88 -9.77 10.17
N ASN A 36 -8.17 -9.44 10.22
CA ASN A 36 -8.86 -8.50 9.34
C ASN A 36 -8.78 -7.02 9.74
N HIS A 37 -7.69 -6.60 10.35
CA HIS A 37 -7.51 -5.22 10.82
C HIS A 37 -6.15 -4.65 10.43
N GLY A 38 -6.11 -3.33 10.24
CA GLY A 38 -4.97 -2.58 9.74
C GLY A 38 -5.38 -1.69 8.57
N THR A 39 -4.38 -1.13 7.90
CA THR A 39 -4.52 -0.35 6.68
C THR A 39 -3.68 -1.01 5.59
N VAL A 40 -4.27 -1.31 4.44
CA VAL A 40 -3.51 -1.79 3.28
C VAL A 40 -2.62 -0.64 2.80
N ALA A 41 -1.32 -0.91 2.72
CA ALA A 41 -0.31 0.08 2.37
C ALA A 41 0.27 -0.16 0.97
N ALA A 42 0.44 -1.42 0.58
CA ALA A 42 0.94 -1.78 -0.74
C ALA A 42 0.45 -3.16 -1.19
N PHE A 43 0.60 -3.41 -2.48
CA PHE A 43 0.41 -4.69 -3.13
C PHE A 43 1.73 -5.08 -3.82
N GLY A 44 2.09 -6.36 -3.84
CA GLY A 44 3.31 -6.85 -4.49
C GLY A 44 3.36 -8.37 -4.50
N ASP A 45 4.29 -8.97 -5.23
CA ASP A 45 4.53 -10.42 -5.23
C ASP A 45 5.77 -10.70 -4.36
N PHE A 46 5.56 -10.84 -3.05
CA PHE A 46 6.66 -10.89 -2.08
C PHE A 46 7.41 -12.22 -2.13
N ASN A 47 6.72 -13.31 -2.46
CA ASN A 47 7.30 -14.66 -2.51
C ASN A 47 7.61 -15.15 -3.93
N SER A 48 7.46 -14.30 -4.95
CA SER A 48 7.71 -14.60 -6.37
C SER A 48 6.86 -15.75 -6.92
N ASP A 49 5.65 -15.94 -6.41
CA ASP A 49 4.73 -16.99 -6.84
C ASP A 49 3.72 -16.52 -7.91
N LYS A 50 3.84 -15.26 -8.36
CA LYS A 50 2.98 -14.57 -9.34
C LYS A 50 1.58 -14.23 -8.83
N GLN A 51 1.32 -14.41 -7.54
CA GLN A 51 0.10 -13.93 -6.90
C GLN A 51 0.38 -12.60 -6.22
N THR A 52 -0.64 -11.74 -6.14
CA THR A 52 -0.50 -10.43 -5.50
C THR A 52 -0.75 -10.57 -4.00
N ASP A 53 0.31 -10.37 -3.22
CA ASP A 53 0.33 -10.29 -1.78
C ASP A 53 -0.05 -8.88 -1.28
N ILE A 54 -0.34 -8.77 0.01
CA ILE A 54 -0.80 -7.52 0.64
C ILE A 54 0.12 -7.13 1.79
N PHE A 55 0.56 -5.87 1.76
CA PHE A 55 1.33 -5.23 2.82
C PHE A 55 0.39 -4.38 3.67
N ILE A 56 0.37 -4.63 4.97
CA ILE A 56 -0.57 -4.02 5.92
C ILE A 56 0.20 -3.30 7.02
N ILE A 57 -0.12 -2.03 7.22
CA ILE A 57 0.35 -1.28 8.39
C ILE A 57 -0.67 -1.44 9.53
N ARG A 58 -0.20 -1.79 10.72
CA ARG A 58 -0.99 -1.78 11.96
C ARG A 58 -0.46 -0.74 12.93
N LYS A 59 -1.38 0.02 13.53
CA LYS A 59 -1.10 1.09 14.51
C LYS A 59 -0.03 2.11 14.08
N ARG A 60 0.29 2.18 12.78
CA ARG A 60 1.39 2.97 12.20
C ARG A 60 2.79 2.60 12.69
N SER A 61 2.99 1.46 13.33
CA SER A 61 4.30 1.06 13.86
C SER A 61 4.63 -0.41 13.64
N GLU A 62 3.75 -1.15 12.96
CA GLU A 62 3.93 -2.55 12.62
C GLU A 62 3.66 -2.72 11.12
N LEU A 63 4.52 -3.47 10.42
CA LEU A 63 4.29 -3.94 9.05
C LEU A 63 3.99 -5.44 9.09
N LEU A 64 2.92 -5.85 8.42
CA LEU A 64 2.60 -7.25 8.18
C LEU A 64 2.52 -7.50 6.67
N ILE A 65 3.05 -8.64 6.22
CA ILE A 65 2.92 -9.10 4.83
C ILE A 65 2.07 -10.35 4.83
N PHE A 66 0.99 -10.30 4.07
CA PHE A 66 0.04 -11.39 3.90
C PHE A 66 0.24 -11.98 2.52
N LEU A 67 0.60 -13.27 2.47
CA LEU A 67 0.72 -13.99 1.22
C LEU A 67 -0.64 -14.43 0.71
N ALA A 68 -0.85 -14.31 -0.60
CA ALA A 68 -2.00 -14.86 -1.28
C ALA A 68 -1.98 -16.40 -1.25
N ASP A 69 -3.15 -17.00 -1.10
CA ASP A 69 -3.33 -18.44 -1.12
C ASP A 69 -4.59 -18.80 -1.92
N LEU A 70 -4.58 -19.97 -2.57
CA LEU A 70 -5.72 -20.50 -3.32
C LEU A 70 -6.85 -21.01 -2.41
N LYS A 71 -6.59 -21.16 -1.11
CA LYS A 71 -7.56 -21.67 -0.13
C LYS A 71 -7.80 -20.67 0.99
N ALA A 72 -9.07 -20.51 1.36
CA ALA A 72 -9.47 -19.68 2.50
C ALA A 72 -8.71 -20.07 3.80
N PRO A 73 -8.25 -19.09 4.60
CA PRO A 73 -8.25 -17.66 4.29
C PRO A 73 -7.30 -17.33 3.14
N TYR A 74 -7.78 -16.55 2.16
CA TYR A 74 -7.06 -16.28 0.90
C TYR A 74 -5.82 -15.39 1.09
N PHE A 75 -5.68 -14.75 2.25
CA PHE A 75 -4.50 -14.00 2.65
C PHE A 75 -4.02 -14.47 4.02
N LYS A 76 -2.78 -14.94 4.10
CA LYS A 76 -2.20 -15.52 5.32
C LYS A 76 -1.00 -14.69 5.78
N PRO A 77 -0.97 -14.22 7.04
CA PRO A 77 0.17 -13.46 7.53
C PRO A 77 1.43 -14.32 7.53
N LYS A 78 2.52 -13.79 6.97
CA LYS A 78 3.81 -14.48 6.85
C LYS A 78 4.95 -13.72 7.51
N VAL A 79 5.04 -12.42 7.26
CA VAL A 79 6.07 -11.55 7.82
C VAL A 79 5.43 -10.55 8.77
N HIS A 80 6.09 -10.28 9.90
CA HIS A 80 5.68 -9.28 10.88
C HIS A 80 6.90 -8.51 11.38
N LEU A 81 7.03 -7.25 10.93
CA LEU A 81 7.96 -6.30 11.52
C LEU A 81 7.24 -5.56 12.64
N THR A 82 7.70 -5.74 13.86
CA THR A 82 7.12 -5.12 15.04
C THR A 82 7.81 -3.80 15.36
N LYS A 83 7.23 -2.99 16.26
CA LYS A 83 7.74 -1.65 16.59
C LYS A 83 9.22 -1.62 17.03
N GLU A 84 9.75 -2.73 17.51
CA GLU A 84 11.10 -2.87 18.06
C GLU A 84 12.21 -2.74 17.00
N VAL A 85 11.90 -2.93 15.71
CA VAL A 85 12.90 -2.77 14.64
C VAL A 85 13.10 -1.31 14.22
N PHE A 86 12.17 -0.44 14.62
CA PHE A 86 12.16 0.98 14.26
C PHE A 86 12.70 1.85 15.41
N PRO A 87 13.17 3.07 15.12
CA PRO A 87 13.47 4.05 16.16
C PRO A 87 12.27 4.31 17.07
N SER A 88 12.54 4.70 18.32
CA SER A 88 11.51 5.10 19.26
C SER A 88 10.61 6.20 18.68
N ASP A 89 9.30 6.07 18.86
CA ASP A 89 8.28 7.01 18.35
C ASP A 89 8.23 7.15 16.81
N PHE A 90 8.74 6.18 16.05
CA PHE A 90 8.60 6.16 14.59
C PHE A 90 7.17 5.78 14.15
N SER A 91 6.60 6.55 13.23
CA SER A 91 5.31 6.29 12.59
C SER A 91 5.48 6.05 11.10
N ILE A 92 5.21 4.83 10.65
CA ILE A 92 5.21 4.41 9.25
C ILE A 92 4.10 5.17 8.50
N THR A 93 4.47 5.77 7.37
CA THR A 93 3.56 6.49 6.47
C THR A 93 3.41 5.82 5.11
N SER A 94 4.44 5.12 4.62
CA SER A 94 4.40 4.44 3.32
C SER A 94 5.21 3.15 3.32
N VAL A 95 4.83 2.25 2.42
CA VAL A 95 5.48 0.97 2.13
C VAL A 95 5.63 0.86 0.62
N VAL A 96 6.84 0.62 0.12
CA VAL A 96 7.09 0.43 -1.30
C VAL A 96 7.89 -0.85 -1.50
N PRO A 97 7.24 -1.96 -1.90
CA PRO A 97 7.94 -3.19 -2.26
C PRO A 97 8.75 -2.99 -3.56
N GLY A 98 9.94 -3.55 -3.64
CA GLY A 98 10.83 -3.48 -4.81
C GLY A 98 12.09 -4.32 -4.59
N ASP A 99 12.91 -4.53 -5.63
CA ASP A 99 14.21 -5.20 -5.54
C ASP A 99 15.31 -4.13 -5.58
N TYR A 100 15.69 -3.59 -4.41
CA TYR A 100 16.56 -2.41 -4.31
C TYR A 100 18.06 -2.75 -4.33
N ASP A 101 18.44 -4.02 -4.22
CA ASP A 101 19.83 -4.46 -4.38
C ASP A 101 20.10 -5.28 -5.66
N GLY A 102 19.06 -5.60 -6.42
CA GLY A 102 19.14 -6.28 -7.72
C GLY A 102 19.33 -7.78 -7.60
N ASP A 103 19.02 -8.38 -6.44
CA ASP A 103 19.19 -9.81 -6.19
C ASP A 103 17.99 -10.68 -6.62
N SER A 104 16.96 -10.05 -7.20
CA SER A 104 15.70 -10.66 -7.63
C SER A 104 14.81 -11.17 -6.49
N GLN A 105 15.07 -10.77 -5.24
CA GLN A 105 14.17 -10.96 -4.11
C GLN A 105 13.43 -9.66 -3.79
N MET A 106 12.22 -9.79 -3.23
CA MET A 106 11.42 -8.62 -2.87
C MET A 106 11.93 -8.03 -1.55
N ASP A 107 12.48 -6.82 -1.62
CA ASP A 107 12.77 -5.95 -0.50
C ASP A 107 11.58 -5.04 -0.18
N VAL A 108 11.71 -4.25 0.89
CA VAL A 108 10.71 -3.26 1.28
C VAL A 108 11.36 -1.96 1.71
N LEU A 109 11.04 -0.88 1.00
CA LEU A 109 11.27 0.48 1.44
C LEU A 109 10.11 0.93 2.35
N LEU A 110 10.43 1.35 3.56
CA LEU A 110 9.51 1.94 4.53
C LEU A 110 9.86 3.38 4.76
N THR A 111 8.87 4.26 4.68
CA THR A 111 9.04 5.67 5.04
C THR A 111 8.17 6.02 6.22
N GLY A 112 8.60 7.00 6.99
CA GLY A 112 7.85 7.49 8.14
C GLY A 112 8.48 8.72 8.76
N HIS A 113 7.94 9.12 9.89
CA HIS A 113 8.44 10.25 10.66
C HIS A 113 8.65 9.84 12.12
N SER A 114 9.66 10.42 12.75
CA SER A 114 9.83 10.40 14.21
C SER A 114 9.11 11.61 14.82
N LYS A 115 8.90 11.63 16.14
CA LYS A 115 8.46 12.85 16.84
C LYS A 115 9.50 13.96 16.67
N GLY A 116 9.26 14.90 15.77
CA GLY A 116 10.21 15.95 15.42
C GLY A 116 9.74 16.76 14.21
N PRO A 117 10.60 17.62 13.62
CA PRO A 117 10.27 18.32 12.39
C PRO A 117 9.83 17.31 11.31
N SER A 118 8.89 17.71 10.47
CA SER A 118 8.14 16.89 9.49
C SER A 118 8.98 16.31 8.34
N GLN A 119 10.20 15.87 8.61
CA GLN A 119 11.04 15.21 7.64
C GLN A 119 10.73 13.72 7.60
N THR A 120 10.72 13.18 6.39
CA THR A 120 10.53 11.77 6.12
C THR A 120 11.87 11.05 6.23
N ILE A 121 11.91 9.99 7.05
CA ILE A 121 13.03 9.06 7.18
C ILE A 121 12.64 7.79 6.41
N ALA A 122 13.61 7.18 5.75
CA ALA A 122 13.41 5.99 4.94
C ALA A 122 14.34 4.84 5.37
N PHE A 123 13.79 3.64 5.38
CA PHE A 123 14.48 2.39 5.72
C PHE A 123 14.25 1.37 4.61
N ILE A 124 15.26 0.60 4.25
CA ILE A 124 15.15 -0.57 3.38
C ILE A 124 15.37 -1.82 4.21
N PHE A 125 14.42 -2.74 4.13
CA PHE A 125 14.52 -4.09 4.69
C PHE A 125 14.74 -5.07 3.55
N TRP A 126 15.82 -5.85 3.64
CA TRP A 126 16.23 -6.77 2.58
C TRP A 126 15.42 -8.06 2.61
N GLY A 127 14.96 -8.48 1.45
CA GLY A 127 14.32 -9.76 1.20
C GLY A 127 15.33 -10.89 1.28
N HIS A 128 15.00 -11.92 2.06
CA HIS A 128 15.75 -13.17 2.02
C HIS A 128 14.83 -14.36 2.25
N ASN A 129 14.72 -15.25 1.28
CA ASN A 129 13.96 -16.49 1.37
C ASN A 129 12.53 -16.28 1.92
N GLN A 130 11.79 -15.31 1.35
CA GLN A 130 10.42 -14.95 1.76
C GLN A 130 10.33 -14.44 3.21
N THR A 131 11.38 -13.80 3.69
CA THR A 131 11.42 -13.06 4.96
C THR A 131 12.11 -11.71 4.76
N LEU A 132 12.01 -10.82 5.75
CA LEU A 132 12.72 -9.55 5.77
C LEU A 132 13.80 -9.56 6.85
N ASP A 133 15.04 -9.24 6.47
CA ASP A 133 16.15 -9.12 7.41
C ASP A 133 15.99 -7.86 8.27
N GLN A 134 15.88 -8.06 9.59
CA GLN A 134 15.72 -7.00 10.57
C GLN A 134 17.06 -6.46 11.09
N SER A 135 18.12 -7.28 11.02
CA SER A 135 19.47 -6.96 11.48
C SER A 135 20.27 -6.17 10.46
N GLU A 136 20.12 -6.47 9.18
CA GLU A 136 20.89 -5.85 8.10
C GLU A 136 20.14 -4.72 7.38
N ARG A 137 19.05 -4.22 7.96
CA ARG A 137 18.31 -3.09 7.36
C ARG A 137 19.19 -1.86 7.16
N VAL A 138 18.91 -1.09 6.13
CA VAL A 138 19.62 0.15 5.82
C VAL A 138 18.72 1.35 6.07
N GLU A 139 19.21 2.33 6.84
CA GLU A 139 18.60 3.65 6.93
C GLU A 139 19.24 4.55 5.87
N LEU A 140 18.43 5.30 5.13
CA LEU A 140 18.97 6.25 4.16
C LEU A 140 19.65 7.42 4.86
N ASN A 141 20.84 7.79 4.38
CA ASN A 141 21.66 8.88 4.93
C ASN A 141 21.12 10.30 4.64
N ARG A 142 19.86 10.39 4.20
CA ARG A 142 19.14 11.63 3.89
C ARG A 142 17.75 11.58 4.50
N THR A 143 17.33 12.74 5.01
CA THR A 143 15.95 12.98 5.38
C THR A 143 15.29 13.81 4.29
N PHE A 144 14.07 13.42 3.90
CA PHE A 144 13.35 14.04 2.80
C PHE A 144 12.35 15.06 3.35
N ASP A 145 12.13 16.13 2.59
CA ASP A 145 11.15 17.17 2.92
C ASP A 145 9.70 16.68 2.74
N ASP A 146 9.51 15.54 2.06
CA ASP A 146 8.22 14.91 1.73
C ASP A 146 8.39 13.40 1.43
N GLN A 147 7.35 12.69 1.00
CA GLN A 147 7.45 11.29 0.57
C GLN A 147 8.36 11.14 -0.66
N PRO A 148 9.37 10.26 -0.66
CA PRO A 148 10.18 10.02 -1.84
C PRO A 148 9.41 9.23 -2.92
N LEU A 149 9.83 9.43 -4.17
CA LEU A 149 9.37 8.69 -5.34
C LEU A 149 10.36 7.56 -5.65
N VAL A 150 9.84 6.37 -5.91
CA VAL A 150 10.64 5.23 -6.37
C VAL A 150 10.50 5.11 -7.89
N MET A 151 11.63 5.11 -8.59
CA MET A 151 11.69 5.01 -10.06
C MET A 151 13.06 4.52 -10.50
N ASP A 152 13.16 3.87 -11.66
CA ASP A 152 14.45 3.59 -12.30
C ASP A 152 14.94 4.88 -12.99
N PHE A 153 15.83 5.63 -12.33
CA PHE A 153 16.28 6.94 -12.80
C PHE A 153 17.43 6.82 -13.80
N ASN A 154 18.31 5.83 -13.63
CA ASN A 154 19.50 5.65 -14.47
C ASN A 154 19.32 4.62 -15.61
N GLY A 155 18.21 3.88 -15.64
CA GLY A 155 17.88 2.87 -16.65
C GLY A 155 18.57 1.52 -16.42
N ASP A 156 18.99 1.19 -15.19
CA ASP A 156 19.67 -0.06 -14.86
C ASP A 156 18.73 -1.19 -14.38
N MET A 157 17.41 -0.91 -14.35
CA MET A 157 16.33 -1.80 -13.89
C MET A 157 16.32 -2.08 -12.38
N ILE A 158 17.13 -1.38 -11.59
CA ILE A 158 17.06 -1.38 -10.12
C ILE A 158 16.28 -0.11 -9.69
N PRO A 159 15.33 -0.19 -8.76
CA PRO A 159 14.59 0.99 -8.31
C PRO A 159 15.49 1.98 -7.56
N ASP A 160 15.46 3.24 -7.99
CA ASP A 160 16.13 4.36 -7.33
C ASP A 160 15.14 5.19 -6.50
N ILE A 161 15.67 5.93 -5.53
CA ILE A 161 14.88 6.70 -4.58
C ILE A 161 15.13 8.19 -4.84
N PHE A 162 14.16 8.86 -5.46
CA PHE A 162 14.18 10.28 -5.76
C PHE A 162 13.44 11.06 -4.67
N GLY A 163 13.99 12.19 -4.23
CA GLY A 163 13.30 13.05 -3.28
C GLY A 163 13.92 14.45 -3.15
N SER A 164 13.16 15.35 -2.50
CA SER A 164 13.68 16.66 -2.09
C SER A 164 14.29 16.54 -0.70
N ALA A 165 15.54 16.96 -0.56
CA ALA A 165 16.23 17.05 0.72
C ALA A 165 16.92 18.42 0.83
N GLY A 166 16.56 19.20 1.85
CA GLY A 166 17.19 20.49 2.12
C GLY A 166 17.05 21.50 0.98
N GLY A 167 15.95 21.42 0.21
CA GLY A 167 15.70 22.29 -0.93
C GLY A 167 16.41 21.90 -2.24
N SER A 168 17.11 20.76 -2.27
CA SER A 168 17.68 20.18 -3.50
C SER A 168 17.00 18.86 -3.84
N SER A 169 16.82 18.57 -5.13
CA SER A 169 16.36 17.26 -5.59
C SER A 169 17.56 16.31 -5.72
N GLU A 170 17.53 15.23 -4.95
CA GLU A 170 18.55 14.18 -4.93
C GLU A 170 17.93 12.85 -5.37
N VAL A 171 18.77 11.99 -5.94
CA VAL A 171 18.45 10.58 -6.21
C VAL A 171 19.45 9.71 -5.47
N CYS A 172 18.96 8.69 -4.78
CA CYS A 172 19.75 7.66 -4.13
C CYS A 172 19.69 6.39 -4.97
N TYR A 173 20.86 5.99 -5.48
CA TYR A 173 21.08 4.69 -6.09
C TYR A 173 21.55 3.70 -5.03
N LEU A 174 21.06 2.47 -5.10
CA LEU A 174 21.55 1.38 -4.27
C LEU A 174 22.20 0.33 -5.17
N ARG A 175 23.48 0.06 -4.91
CA ARG A 175 24.22 -0.98 -5.65
C ARG A 175 24.92 -1.88 -4.66
N ASN A 176 24.56 -3.16 -4.64
CA ASN A 176 25.02 -4.10 -3.60
C ASN A 176 24.80 -3.53 -2.19
N ARG A 177 23.63 -2.93 -1.94
CA ARG A 177 23.24 -2.28 -0.66
C ARG A 177 24.08 -1.05 -0.26
N GLU A 178 25.01 -0.59 -1.11
CA GLU A 178 25.73 0.67 -0.89
C GLU A 178 24.96 1.85 -1.47
N GLN A 179 24.78 2.89 -0.65
CA GLN A 179 24.04 4.11 -1.03
C GLN A 179 24.95 5.10 -1.77
N LYS A 180 24.50 5.57 -2.93
CA LYS A 180 25.14 6.66 -3.67
C LYS A 180 24.13 7.75 -3.97
N TYR A 181 24.43 8.98 -3.57
CA TYR A 181 23.57 10.14 -3.81
C TYR A 181 24.11 11.00 -4.94
N GLU A 182 23.23 11.41 -5.83
CA GLU A 182 23.53 12.40 -6.87
C GLU A 182 22.43 13.46 -6.96
N LYS A 183 22.79 14.63 -7.47
CA LYS A 183 21.82 15.68 -7.77
C LYS A 183 20.97 15.20 -8.95
N ALA A 184 19.67 15.09 -8.75
CA ALA A 184 18.77 14.54 -9.77
C ALA A 184 18.46 15.55 -10.88
N LEU A 185 18.39 16.85 -10.54
CA LEU A 185 18.04 17.91 -11.49
C LEU A 185 19.21 18.90 -11.67
N GLY A 186 19.47 19.31 -12.92
CA GLY A 186 20.55 20.25 -13.24
C GLY A 186 20.34 21.67 -12.66
N SER A 187 19.11 22.05 -12.34
CA SER A 187 18.74 23.33 -11.74
C SER A 187 18.03 23.14 -10.40
N ASP A 188 18.17 24.11 -9.49
CA ASP A 188 17.47 24.10 -8.19
C ASP A 188 16.00 24.45 -8.39
N VAL A 189 15.22 23.45 -8.79
CA VAL A 189 13.77 23.54 -8.88
C VAL A 189 13.19 23.08 -7.55
N LYS A 190 12.40 23.95 -6.93
CA LYS A 190 11.66 23.58 -5.73
C LYS A 190 10.48 22.66 -6.13
N MET A 191 10.53 21.41 -5.68
CA MET A 191 9.42 20.47 -5.84
C MET A 191 8.19 20.94 -5.04
N ARG A 192 7.00 20.61 -5.54
CA ARG A 192 5.75 20.83 -4.79
C ARG A 192 5.73 19.90 -3.58
N ILE A 193 5.25 20.40 -2.45
CA ILE A 193 5.10 19.63 -1.21
C ILE A 193 3.68 19.89 -0.67
N PRO A 194 2.82 18.87 -0.51
CA PRO A 194 3.09 17.47 -0.86
C PRO A 194 3.15 17.25 -2.39
N HIS A 195 3.96 16.29 -2.83
CA HIS A 195 3.90 15.70 -4.15
C HIS A 195 3.39 14.27 -4.07
N SER A 196 2.72 13.84 -5.14
CA SER A 196 2.11 12.52 -5.20
C SER A 196 2.86 11.62 -6.17
N ASN A 197 2.95 10.34 -5.82
CA ASN A 197 3.48 9.30 -6.71
C ASN A 197 2.47 8.90 -7.81
N ALA A 198 1.31 9.57 -7.86
CA ALA A 198 0.34 9.39 -8.91
C ALA A 198 0.76 10.12 -10.19
N PHE A 199 0.29 9.62 -11.33
CA PHE A 199 0.41 10.29 -12.63
C PHE A 199 -0.94 10.84 -13.11
N ILE A 200 -1.98 10.73 -12.28
CA ILE A 200 -3.36 11.07 -12.61
C ILE A 200 -3.84 12.13 -11.63
N ASP A 201 -4.38 13.22 -12.17
CA ASP A 201 -5.10 14.24 -11.43
C ASP A 201 -6.59 13.86 -11.36
N LEU A 202 -7.01 13.37 -10.19
CA LEU A 202 -8.40 12.93 -9.95
C LEU A 202 -9.32 14.05 -9.46
N ASN A 203 -8.76 15.10 -8.83
CA ASN A 203 -9.52 16.19 -8.23
C ASN A 203 -9.57 17.44 -9.12
N LYS A 204 -8.90 17.41 -10.28
CA LYS A 204 -8.81 18.46 -11.29
C LYS A 204 -8.16 19.74 -10.78
N ASP A 205 -7.23 19.63 -9.84
CA ASP A 205 -6.46 20.77 -9.33
C ASP A 205 -5.14 21.02 -10.08
N PHE A 206 -4.97 20.34 -11.23
CA PHE A 206 -3.77 20.29 -12.08
C PHE A 206 -2.58 19.60 -11.43
N THR A 207 -2.80 18.87 -10.35
CA THR A 207 -1.76 18.12 -9.68
C THR A 207 -2.16 16.67 -9.51
N ALA A 208 -1.20 15.77 -9.68
CA ALA A 208 -1.50 14.36 -9.53
C ALA A 208 -1.86 14.05 -8.08
N VAL A 209 -2.88 13.21 -7.89
CA VAL A 209 -3.39 12.79 -6.58
C VAL A 209 -3.34 11.28 -6.49
N SER A 210 -2.70 10.77 -5.44
CA SER A 210 -2.71 9.35 -5.09
C SER A 210 -3.98 9.03 -4.33
N ILE A 211 -4.61 7.93 -4.70
CA ILE A 211 -5.84 7.41 -4.07
C ILE A 211 -5.61 7.10 -2.58
N ALA A 212 -4.35 6.87 -2.18
CA ALA A 212 -3.98 6.61 -0.79
C ALA A 212 -4.05 7.85 0.12
N GLU A 213 -3.93 9.06 -0.45
CA GLU A 213 -3.88 10.30 0.34
C GLU A 213 -5.27 10.69 0.86
N ASP A 214 -6.33 10.43 0.08
CA ASP A 214 -7.74 10.63 0.48
C ASP A 214 -8.34 9.40 1.19
N ALA A 215 -7.74 8.22 1.02
CA ALA A 215 -8.11 6.99 1.72
C ALA A 215 -7.47 6.83 3.11
N MET A 216 -6.71 7.83 3.58
CA MET A 216 -6.03 7.75 4.88
C MET A 216 -7.04 7.43 6.00
N LEU A 217 -6.93 6.18 6.49
CA LEU A 217 -7.49 5.62 7.73
C LEU A 217 -8.93 5.09 7.69
N LYS A 218 -9.31 4.33 6.67
CA LYS A 218 -10.43 3.39 6.85
C LYS A 218 -9.93 1.97 7.10
N PRO A 219 -10.47 1.27 8.14
CA PRO A 219 -10.18 -0.14 8.36
C PRO A 219 -10.56 -0.93 7.11
N ILE A 220 -9.82 -2.03 6.89
CA ILE A 220 -9.85 -2.92 5.71
C ILE A 220 -11.25 -3.08 5.08
N CYS A 221 -12.32 -3.11 5.87
CA CYS A 221 -13.67 -2.77 5.43
C CYS A 221 -14.55 -2.44 6.65
N ARG A 222 -15.15 -1.24 6.73
CA ARG A 222 -16.38 -1.03 7.52
C ARG A 222 -17.47 -0.49 6.59
N GLY A 223 -18.13 -1.41 5.90
CA GLY A 223 -19.41 -1.12 5.26
C GLY A 223 -20.50 -1.14 6.34
N THR A 224 -20.86 0.01 6.91
CA THR A 224 -22.15 0.12 7.60
C THR A 224 -23.23 0.20 6.52
N ALA A 225 -23.93 -0.91 6.28
CA ALA A 225 -25.20 -0.88 5.59
C ALA A 225 -26.18 -0.05 6.45
N GLN A 226 -26.35 1.22 6.11
CA GLN A 226 -27.52 1.96 6.55
C GLN A 226 -28.71 1.41 5.77
N SER A 227 -29.46 0.52 6.42
CA SER A 227 -30.83 0.23 6.07
C SER A 227 -31.61 1.54 6.15
N ALA A 228 -31.93 2.14 5.00
CA ALA A 228 -33.01 3.11 4.92
C ALA A 228 -34.31 2.34 5.18
N ALA A 229 -34.89 2.55 6.36
CA ALA A 229 -36.30 2.27 6.65
C ALA A 229 -37.11 3.52 6.35
#